data_AF-A0A1L5KT46-F1
#
_entry.id   AF-A0A1L5KT46-F1
#
_cell.length_a   1.000
_cell.length_b   1.000
_cell.length_c   1.000
_cell.angle_alpha   90.00
_cell.angle_beta   90.00
_cell.angle_gamma   90.00
#
_symmetry.space_group_name_H-M   'P 1'
#
loop_
_entity.id
_entity.type
_entity.pdbx_description
1 polymer ?
#
loop_
_entity_poly.entity_id
_entity_poly.type
_entity_poly.pdbx_seq_one_letter_code
_entity_poly.pdbx_strand_id
1 'polypeptide(L)'
;VGNCDNHLKNLSILYTSTWKSFRLAPAYDLVSTTRFERFSRSMGMRIGSASVIDDVSTSSILEFGSAIGVDRKDIARICAELASSVPSAIEIASETAPAFEALPYAAWDMREDMGERMRVLEEVAG
;
A
#
# COMPACT_ATOMS: atom_id res chain seq x y z
N VAL A 1 -2.35 3.23 1.38
CA VAL A 1 -3.82 3.16 1.62
C VAL A 1 -4.23 2.53 2.95
N GLY A 2 -3.33 2.03 3.81
CA GLY A 2 -3.74 1.60 5.16
C GLY A 2 -4.30 0.18 5.28
N ASN A 3 -3.96 -0.74 4.36
CA ASN A 3 -4.42 -2.13 4.45
C ASN A 3 -3.52 -2.98 5.38
N CYS A 4 -3.89 -3.08 6.65
CA CYS A 4 -3.16 -3.86 7.64
C CYS A 4 -3.55 -5.35 7.64
N ASP A 5 -4.72 -5.71 7.08
CA ASP A 5 -5.18 -7.10 6.99
C ASP A 5 -4.68 -7.83 5.72
N ASN A 6 -3.62 -7.30 5.09
CA ASN A 6 -3.02 -7.91 3.91
C ASN A 6 -2.08 -9.07 4.30
N HIS A 7 -2.65 -10.25 4.47
CA HIS A 7 -1.94 -11.52 4.74
C HIS A 7 -1.76 -12.39 3.49
N LEU A 8 -0.96 -13.46 3.61
CA LEU A 8 -0.56 -14.34 2.50
C LEU A 8 -1.74 -14.90 1.67
N LYS A 9 -2.91 -15.18 2.28
CA LYS A 9 -4.10 -15.66 1.54
C LYS A 9 -4.71 -14.62 0.59
N ASN A 10 -4.26 -13.36 0.65
CA ASN A 10 -4.68 -12.27 -0.24
C ASN A 10 -3.76 -12.13 -1.46
N LEU A 11 -2.78 -13.04 -1.59
CA LEU A 11 -1.98 -13.20 -2.79
C LEU A 11 -2.38 -14.50 -3.48
N SER A 12 -2.68 -14.39 -4.76
CA SER A 12 -2.98 -15.54 -5.60
C SER A 12 -2.08 -15.56 -6.83
N ILE A 13 -1.82 -16.76 -7.33
CA ILE A 13 -1.13 -16.99 -8.59
C ILE A 13 -2.09 -17.58 -9.62
N LEU A 14 -1.97 -17.13 -10.86
CA LEU A 14 -2.69 -17.67 -12.00
C LEU A 14 -1.72 -18.53 -12.80
N TYR A 15 -2.05 -19.82 -12.95
CA TYR A 15 -1.33 -20.71 -13.84
C TYR A 15 -1.75 -20.50 -15.29
N THR A 16 -0.81 -20.65 -16.21
CA THR A 16 -1.15 -20.78 -17.63
C THR A 16 -1.91 -22.08 -17.87
N SER A 17 -2.67 -22.16 -18.97
CA SER A 17 -3.42 -23.36 -19.35
C SER A 17 -2.54 -24.62 -19.47
N THR A 18 -1.23 -24.43 -19.71
CA THR A 18 -0.25 -25.52 -19.80
C THR A 18 0.38 -25.91 -18.47
N TRP A 19 0.10 -25.18 -17.38
CA TRP A 19 0.69 -25.35 -16.04
C TRP A 19 2.23 -25.20 -15.96
N LYS A 20 2.88 -24.75 -17.04
CA LYS A 20 4.35 -24.60 -17.11
C LYS A 20 4.88 -23.27 -16.57
N SER A 21 3.99 -22.32 -16.35
CA SER A 21 4.33 -21.00 -15.83
C SER A 21 3.15 -20.42 -15.07
N PHE A 22 3.44 -19.45 -14.21
CA PHE A 22 2.46 -18.72 -13.44
C PHE A 22 2.75 -17.22 -13.49
N ARG A 23 1.75 -16.43 -13.12
CA ARG A 23 1.86 -14.99 -12.87
C ARG A 23 1.09 -14.65 -11.60
N LEU A 24 1.37 -13.50 -11.01
CA LEU A 24 0.50 -12.96 -9.96
C LEU A 24 -0.89 -12.66 -10.54
N ALA A 25 -1.92 -12.98 -9.76
CA ALA A 25 -3.27 -12.51 -10.01
C ALA A 25 -3.33 -10.98 -9.80
N PRO A 26 -4.32 -10.28 -10.39
CA PRO A 26 -4.61 -8.90 -10.00
C PRO A 26 -4.81 -8.80 -8.49
N ALA A 27 -4.43 -7.66 -7.91
CA ALA A 27 -4.66 -7.41 -6.49
C ALA A 27 -6.16 -7.41 -6.17
N TYR A 28 -6.53 -8.00 -5.03
CA TYR A 28 -7.88 -8.06 -4.51
C TYR A 28 -7.85 -7.84 -2.99
N ASP A 29 -9.02 -7.65 -2.38
CA ASP A 29 -9.18 -7.43 -0.94
C ASP A 29 -8.30 -6.28 -0.40
N LEU A 30 -8.36 -5.15 -1.12
CA LEU A 30 -7.70 -3.90 -0.77
C LEU A 30 -8.66 -3.04 0.07
N VAL A 31 -8.47 -3.03 1.38
CA VAL A 31 -9.32 -2.30 2.33
C VAL A 31 -8.46 -1.40 3.21
N SER A 32 -8.84 -0.13 3.38
CA SER A 32 -8.18 0.78 4.34
C SER A 32 -8.61 0.43 5.77
N THR A 33 -7.99 -0.58 6.35
CA THR A 33 -8.35 -1.04 7.71
C THR A 33 -7.96 -0.03 8.78
N THR A 34 -6.96 0.82 8.52
CA THR A 34 -6.56 1.93 9.41
C THR A 34 -7.68 2.93 9.67
N ARG A 35 -8.68 3.02 8.76
CA ARG A 35 -9.83 3.90 8.92
C ARG A 35 -10.75 3.52 10.09
N PHE A 36 -10.66 2.28 10.57
CA PHE A 36 -11.48 1.77 11.65
C PHE A 36 -10.63 1.58 12.90
N GLU A 37 -10.75 2.50 13.86
CA GLU A 37 -9.96 2.50 15.12
C GLU A 37 -10.03 1.19 15.92
N ARG A 38 -11.14 0.44 15.78
CA ARG A 38 -11.33 -0.85 16.44
C ARG A 38 -10.42 -1.97 15.90
N PHE A 39 -9.81 -1.80 14.73
CA PHE A 39 -8.94 -2.80 14.12
C PHE A 39 -7.48 -2.50 14.39
N SER A 40 -6.69 -3.57 14.50
CA SER A 40 -5.25 -3.45 14.70
C SER A 40 -4.58 -2.77 13.51
N ARG A 41 -3.56 -1.96 13.83
CA ARG A 41 -2.64 -1.37 12.85
C ARG A 41 -1.40 -2.25 12.61
N SER A 42 -1.37 -3.45 13.21
CA SER A 42 -0.37 -4.48 12.91
C SER A 42 -0.60 -5.04 11.51
N MET A 43 0.44 -5.06 10.68
CA MET A 43 0.38 -5.52 9.30
C MET A 43 0.44 -7.05 9.22
N GLY A 44 -0.35 -7.65 8.33
CA GLY A 44 -0.34 -9.09 8.04
C GLY A 44 0.98 -9.60 7.45
N MET A 45 1.79 -8.71 6.88
CA MET A 45 3.17 -8.97 6.45
C MET A 45 4.06 -7.80 6.85
N ARG A 46 5.29 -8.12 7.28
CA ARG A 46 6.28 -7.12 7.71
C ARG A 46 6.92 -6.43 6.51
N ILE A 47 7.30 -5.17 6.70
CA ILE A 47 8.18 -4.44 5.78
C ILE A 47 9.48 -4.19 6.54
N GLY A 48 10.54 -4.91 6.15
CA GLY A 48 11.81 -4.92 6.88
C GLY A 48 11.59 -5.31 8.35
N SER A 49 12.04 -4.44 9.25
CA SER A 49 11.87 -4.57 10.70
C SER A 49 10.51 -4.08 11.24
N ALA A 50 9.65 -3.46 10.44
CA ALA A 50 8.36 -2.93 10.89
C ALA A 50 7.22 -3.95 10.77
N SER A 51 6.46 -4.13 11.86
CA SER A 51 5.21 -4.92 11.90
C SER A 51 3.96 -4.08 12.14
N VAL A 52 4.10 -2.81 12.53
CA VAL A 52 3.00 -1.86 12.65
C VAL A 52 3.14 -0.85 11.52
N ILE A 53 2.02 -0.50 10.88
CA ILE A 53 2.05 0.33 9.68
C ILE A 53 2.62 1.73 9.92
N ASP A 54 2.48 2.26 11.13
CA ASP A 54 2.96 3.59 11.52
C ASP A 54 4.46 3.62 11.83
N ASP A 55 5.05 2.45 12.11
CA ASP A 55 6.48 2.31 12.39
C ASP A 55 7.30 2.07 11.10
N VAL A 56 6.64 2.04 9.93
CA VAL A 56 7.32 1.85 8.65
C VAL A 56 8.13 3.10 8.34
N SER A 57 9.45 2.94 8.30
CA SER A 57 10.40 4.01 8.01
C SER A 57 11.11 3.79 6.68
N THR A 58 11.88 4.80 6.27
CA THR A 58 12.78 4.74 5.11
C THR A 58 13.72 3.53 5.18
N SER A 59 14.29 3.21 6.36
CA SER A 59 15.14 2.03 6.51
C SER A 59 14.35 0.72 6.37
N SER A 60 13.13 0.65 6.91
CA SER A 60 12.26 -0.53 6.79
C SER A 60 12.02 -0.91 5.33
N ILE A 61 11.76 0.07 4.45
CA ILE A 61 11.51 -0.13 3.03
C ILE A 61 12.78 -0.58 2.29
N LEU A 62 13.91 0.07 2.57
CA LEU A 62 15.19 -0.26 1.95
C LEU A 62 15.72 -1.64 2.38
N GLU A 63 15.58 -1.98 3.65
CA GLU A 63 15.87 -3.31 4.20
C GLU A 63 15.02 -4.38 3.49
N PHE A 64 13.72 -4.12 3.34
CA PHE A 64 12.82 -5.03 2.63
C PHE A 64 13.24 -5.24 1.18
N GLY A 65 13.48 -4.16 0.43
CA GLY A 65 13.92 -4.22 -0.97
C GLY A 65 15.22 -5.03 -1.12
N SER A 66 16.20 -4.78 -0.26
CA SER A 66 17.45 -5.54 -0.24
C SER A 66 17.23 -7.02 0.06
N ALA A 67 16.34 -7.36 0.99
CA ALA A 67 16.06 -8.75 1.36
C ALA A 67 15.40 -9.55 0.23
N ILE A 68 14.63 -8.90 -0.64
CA ILE A 68 13.97 -9.54 -1.79
C ILE A 68 14.73 -9.35 -3.12
N GLY A 69 15.94 -8.77 -3.08
CA GLY A 69 16.79 -8.61 -4.26
C GLY A 69 16.32 -7.53 -5.25
N VAL A 70 15.61 -6.50 -4.78
CA VAL A 70 15.20 -5.35 -5.60
C VAL A 70 16.16 -4.19 -5.36
N ASP A 71 16.70 -3.65 -6.45
CA ASP A 71 17.67 -2.55 -6.39
C ASP A 71 17.06 -1.26 -5.81
N ARG A 72 17.89 -0.49 -5.09
CA ARG A 72 17.49 0.77 -4.46
C ARG A 72 16.84 1.75 -5.46
N LYS A 73 17.30 1.76 -6.70
CA LYS A 73 16.75 2.62 -7.77
C LYS A 73 15.31 2.23 -8.12
N ASP A 74 15.00 0.94 -8.19
CA ASP A 74 13.65 0.46 -8.47
C ASP A 74 12.72 0.71 -7.28
N ILE A 75 13.20 0.51 -6.05
CA ILE A 75 12.46 0.89 -4.84
C ILE A 75 12.13 2.38 -4.83
N ALA A 76 13.11 3.25 -5.07
CA ALA A 76 12.92 4.69 -5.11
C ALA A 76 11.91 5.10 -6.18
N ARG A 77 11.99 4.50 -7.38
CA ARG A 77 11.04 4.74 -8.47
C ARG A 77 9.61 4.35 -8.08
N ILE A 78 9.42 3.16 -7.50
CA ILE A 78 8.09 2.70 -7.03
C ILE A 78 7.55 3.65 -5.94
N CYS A 79 8.39 4.07 -5.00
CA CYS A 79 7.98 5.00 -3.95
C CYS A 79 7.57 6.36 -4.51
N ALA A 80 8.32 6.90 -5.49
CA ALA A 80 7.99 8.15 -6.17
C ALA A 80 6.65 8.06 -6.92
N GLU A 81 6.44 6.97 -7.66
CA GLU A 81 5.19 6.71 -8.39
C GLU A 81 4.00 6.63 -7.41
N LEU A 82 4.14 5.93 -6.29
CA LEU A 82 3.07 5.80 -5.29
C LEU A 82 2.79 7.12 -4.56
N ALA A 83 3.82 7.84 -4.11
CA ALA A 83 3.67 9.10 -3.40
C ALA A 83 2.98 10.16 -4.27
N SER A 84 3.31 10.22 -5.55
CA SER A 84 2.74 11.20 -6.48
C SER A 84 1.32 10.84 -6.96
N SER A 85 1.01 9.56 -7.15
CA SER A 85 -0.25 9.14 -7.78
C SER A 85 -1.38 8.81 -6.80
N VAL A 86 -1.06 8.20 -5.65
CA VAL A 86 -2.10 7.66 -4.73
C VAL A 86 -2.99 8.75 -4.13
N PRO A 87 -2.46 9.89 -3.62
CA PRO A 87 -3.32 10.93 -3.05
C PRO A 87 -4.33 11.48 -4.06
N SER A 88 -3.89 11.75 -5.29
CA SER A 88 -4.75 12.26 -6.36
C SER A 88 -5.76 11.21 -6.82
N ALA A 89 -5.36 9.93 -6.93
CA ALA A 89 -6.27 8.85 -7.30
C ALA A 89 -7.42 8.69 -6.28
N ILE A 90 -7.15 8.89 -4.99
CA ILE A 90 -8.18 8.83 -3.94
C ILE A 90 -9.17 9.99 -4.06
N GLU A 91 -8.67 11.19 -4.33
CA GLU A 91 -9.51 12.37 -4.56
C GLU A 91 -10.43 12.17 -5.77
N ILE A 92 -9.86 11.77 -6.92
CA ILE A 92 -10.64 11.47 -8.13
C ILE A 92 -11.68 10.37 -7.87
N ALA A 93 -11.31 9.31 -7.15
CA ALA A 93 -12.24 8.23 -6.82
C ALA A 93 -13.42 8.72 -5.96
N SER A 94 -13.19 9.71 -5.08
CA SER A 94 -14.24 10.28 -4.24
C SER A 94 -15.26 11.13 -5.01
N GLU A 95 -14.83 11.77 -6.10
CA GLU A 95 -15.67 12.61 -6.96
C GLU A 95 -16.43 11.81 -8.02
N THR A 96 -15.81 10.73 -8.51
CA THR A 96 -16.32 9.95 -9.65
C THR A 96 -17.23 8.80 -9.23
N ALA A 97 -17.19 8.35 -7.98
CA ALA A 97 -18.05 7.28 -7.48
C ALA A 97 -19.44 7.83 -7.09
N PRO A 98 -20.52 7.51 -7.83
CA PRO A 98 -21.81 8.21 -7.74
C PRO A 98 -22.68 7.78 -6.55
N ALA A 99 -22.11 7.30 -5.46
CA ALA A 99 -22.85 6.46 -4.51
C ALA A 99 -23.06 7.04 -3.11
N PHE A 100 -22.19 7.92 -2.59
CA PHE A 100 -22.35 8.41 -1.21
C PHE A 100 -21.81 9.84 -1.02
N GLU A 101 -22.64 10.71 -0.44
CA GLU A 101 -22.30 12.10 -0.09
C GLU A 101 -21.11 12.19 0.89
N ALA A 102 -20.87 11.15 1.68
CA ALA A 102 -19.77 11.09 2.64
C ALA A 102 -18.39 10.79 2.00
N LEU A 103 -18.31 10.45 0.71
CA LEU A 103 -17.05 10.01 0.07
C LEU A 103 -15.94 11.08 0.10
N PRO A 104 -16.21 12.38 -0.16
CA PRO A 104 -15.16 13.40 -0.08
C PRO A 104 -14.54 13.49 1.33
N TYR A 105 -15.35 13.37 2.38
CA TYR A 105 -14.87 13.37 3.76
C TYR A 105 -14.06 12.10 4.07
N ALA A 106 -14.53 10.93 3.62
CA ALA A 106 -13.78 9.69 3.78
C ALA A 106 -12.42 9.72 3.05
N ALA A 107 -12.37 10.33 1.86
CA ALA A 107 -11.14 10.54 1.11
C ALA A 107 -10.20 11.51 1.82
N TRP A 108 -10.74 12.58 2.43
CA TRP A 108 -9.98 13.52 3.24
C TRP A 108 -9.36 12.82 4.47
N ASP A 109 -10.15 12.10 5.26
CA ASP A 109 -9.67 11.33 6.42
C ASP A 109 -8.58 10.33 6.02
N MET A 110 -8.79 9.65 4.88
CA MET A 110 -7.85 8.64 4.38
C MET A 110 -6.52 9.26 3.95
N ARG A 111 -6.56 10.46 3.34
CA ARG A 111 -5.36 11.22 2.98
C ARG A 111 -4.62 11.73 4.21
N GLU A 112 -5.34 12.19 5.22
CA GLU A 112 -4.76 12.62 6.51
C GLU A 112 -4.05 11.44 7.19
N ASP A 113 -4.74 10.29 7.38
CA ASP A 113 -4.16 9.10 8.01
C ASP A 113 -2.93 8.57 7.27
N MET A 114 -2.83 8.76 5.95
CA MET A 114 -1.64 8.33 5.19
C MET A 114 -0.52 9.37 5.06
N GLY A 115 -0.70 10.58 5.58
CA GLY A 115 0.25 11.69 5.39
C GLY A 115 1.69 11.31 5.75
N GLU A 116 1.93 10.80 6.96
CA GLU A 116 3.28 10.38 7.38
C GLU A 116 3.84 9.26 6.50
N ARG A 117 2.99 8.31 6.08
CA ARG A 117 3.42 7.22 5.18
C ARG A 117 3.78 7.73 3.80
N MET A 118 3.11 8.77 3.29
CA MET A 118 3.48 9.40 2.02
C MET A 118 4.84 10.11 2.15
N ARG A 119 5.10 10.80 3.27
CA ARG A 119 6.42 11.43 3.52
C ARG A 119 7.55 10.40 3.52
N VAL A 120 7.35 9.25 4.16
CA VAL A 120 8.34 8.15 4.13
C VAL A 120 8.61 7.69 2.69
N LEU A 121 7.57 7.58 1.84
CA LEU A 121 7.77 7.23 0.42
C LEU A 121 8.54 8.33 -0.34
N GLU A 122 8.24 9.61 -0.08
CA GLU A 122 8.94 10.75 -0.67
C GLU A 122 10.42 10.79 -0.26
N GLU A 123 10.74 10.49 1.00
CA GLU A 123 12.11 10.40 1.50
C GLU A 123 12.90 9.25 0.86
N VAL A 124 12.28 8.11 0.60
CA VAL A 124 12.91 7.00 -0.12
C VAL A 124 13.13 7.33 -1.60
N ALA A 125 12.26 8.16 -2.18
CA ALA A 125 12.32 8.58 -3.57
C ALA A 125 13.43 9.61 -3.86
N GLY A 126 13.79 10.43 -2.88
CA GLY A 126 14.88 11.42 -2.94
C GLY A 126 16.28 10.83 -2.82
#